data_AF-A0A3M2CH95-F1
#
_entry.id   AF-A0A3M2CH95-F1
#
_cell.length_a   1.000
_cell.length_b   1.000
_cell.length_c   1.000
_cell.angle_alpha   90.00
_cell.angle_beta   90.00
_cell.angle_gamma   90.00
#
_symmetry.space_group_name_H-M   'P 1'
#
loop_
_entity.id
_entity.type
_entity.pdbx_description
1 polymer ?
#
loop_
_entity_poly.entity_id
_entity_poly.type
_entity_poly.pdbx_seq_one_letter_code
_entity_poly.pdbx_strand_id
1 'polypeptide(L)'
;MDIRAASSQPPSMLASGGFAAPSFGAGLNAQRSFAEALGDIRNAVRFETKQDRKPEDRALDAARQLVATTLVEPILKQARETNHAPPPFGPTQAERQFGSLLDHKLAQDIVTASDFPLVDRLAQDLLRKGGPTA
;
A
#
# COMPACT_ATOMS: atom_id res chain seq x y z
N MET A 1 44.86 61.59 -6.76
CA MET A 1 43.84 60.53 -6.82
C MET A 1 44.06 59.82 -8.14
N ASP A 2 44.55 58.59 -8.12
CA ASP A 2 44.12 57.52 -9.05
C ASP A 2 44.87 56.24 -8.68
N ILE A 3 44.09 55.24 -8.29
CA ILE A 3 44.55 53.98 -7.71
C ILE A 3 44.63 52.91 -8.81
N ARG A 4 45.77 52.23 -8.81
CA ARG A 4 46.14 50.99 -9.49
C ARG A 4 45.04 49.91 -9.38
N ALA A 5 44.56 49.36 -10.50
CA ALA A 5 43.87 48.07 -10.57
C ALA A 5 44.16 47.45 -11.95
N ALA A 6 45.13 46.54 -12.05
CA ALA A 6 45.04 45.11 -11.77
C ALA A 6 44.16 44.36 -12.79
N SER A 7 44.87 43.73 -13.74
CA SER A 7 44.43 42.65 -14.62
C SER A 7 43.71 41.54 -13.85
N SER A 8 42.48 41.20 -14.22
CA SER A 8 41.82 39.96 -13.77
C SER A 8 41.52 39.05 -14.96
N GLN A 9 42.43 38.11 -15.21
CA GLN A 9 42.08 36.84 -15.84
C GLN A 9 41.12 36.08 -14.90
N PRO A 10 39.96 35.59 -15.38
CA PRO A 10 39.14 34.69 -14.57
C PRO A 10 39.80 33.30 -14.49
N PRO A 11 39.82 32.65 -13.32
CA PRO A 11 40.29 31.28 -13.19
C PRO A 11 39.28 30.31 -13.81
N SER A 12 39.71 29.63 -14.88
CA SER A 12 39.18 28.32 -15.23
C SER A 12 39.60 27.34 -14.15
N MET A 13 38.63 26.73 -13.46
CA MET A 13 38.59 25.35 -12.94
C MET A 13 37.50 25.25 -11.86
N LEU A 14 36.38 24.60 -12.19
CA LEU A 14 35.66 23.67 -11.31
C LEU A 14 34.51 23.05 -12.11
N ALA A 15 34.81 21.91 -12.72
CA ALA A 15 33.79 20.93 -13.09
C ALA A 15 33.15 20.40 -11.80
N SER A 16 31.85 20.54 -11.63
CA SER A 16 31.06 19.71 -10.71
C SER A 16 29.56 19.85 -11.00
N GLY A 17 28.88 18.71 -11.10
CA GLY A 17 27.43 18.62 -10.96
C GLY A 17 26.62 18.81 -12.24
N GLY A 18 26.79 17.93 -13.23
CA GLY A 18 25.77 17.74 -14.26
C GLY A 18 24.47 17.28 -13.61
N PHE A 19 23.42 18.09 -13.71
CA PHE A 19 22.06 17.66 -13.41
C PHE A 19 21.64 16.67 -14.50
N ALA A 20 21.79 15.37 -14.20
CA ALA A 20 21.29 14.31 -15.05
C ALA A 20 19.75 14.41 -15.10
N ALA A 21 19.21 14.74 -16.28
CA ALA A 21 17.81 14.57 -16.58
C ALA A 21 17.40 13.11 -16.30
N PRO A 22 16.18 12.83 -15.80
CA PRO A 22 15.75 11.46 -15.59
C PRO A 22 15.78 10.72 -16.93
N SER A 23 16.65 9.72 -17.02
CA SER A 23 16.70 8.81 -18.15
C SER A 23 15.40 8.01 -18.17
N PHE A 24 14.52 8.31 -19.13
CA PHE A 24 13.32 7.54 -19.44
C PHE A 24 13.64 6.10 -19.91
N GLY A 25 14.92 5.72 -20.01
CA GLY A 25 15.39 4.35 -20.34
C GLY A 25 15.59 3.42 -19.14
N ALA A 26 15.57 3.92 -17.90
CA ALA A 26 15.72 3.09 -16.69
C ALA A 26 14.48 2.21 -16.39
N GLY A 27 13.36 2.47 -17.05
CA GLY A 27 12.10 1.76 -16.83
C GLY A 27 12.15 0.27 -17.22
N LEU A 28 12.87 -0.10 -18.28
CA LEU A 28 12.83 -1.47 -18.80
C LEU A 28 13.52 -2.48 -17.87
N ASN A 29 14.63 -2.10 -17.23
CA ASN A 29 15.33 -2.97 -16.29
C ASN A 29 14.62 -3.04 -14.93
N ALA A 30 14.07 -1.91 -14.44
CA ALA A 30 13.29 -1.90 -13.21
C ALA A 30 11.98 -2.69 -13.34
N GLN A 31 11.34 -2.64 -14.52
CA GLN A 31 10.15 -3.43 -14.80
C GLN A 31 10.46 -4.93 -14.85
N ARG A 32 11.63 -5.33 -15.38
CA ARG A 32 12.05 -6.75 -15.41
C ARG A 32 12.36 -7.30 -14.03
N SER A 33 13.13 -6.58 -13.21
CA SER A 33 13.44 -7.03 -11.86
C SER A 33 12.20 -7.08 -10.96
N PHE A 34 11.26 -6.14 -11.14
CA PHE A 34 9.97 -6.18 -10.47
C PHE A 34 9.11 -7.36 -10.94
N ALA A 35 9.04 -7.62 -12.25
CA ALA A 35 8.32 -8.77 -12.79
C ALA A 35 8.92 -10.12 -12.32
N GLU A 36 10.24 -10.20 -12.19
CA GLU A 36 10.96 -11.37 -11.66
C GLU A 36 10.67 -11.57 -10.17
N ALA A 37 10.75 -10.51 -9.37
CA ALA A 37 10.39 -10.57 -7.95
C ALA A 37 8.90 -10.92 -7.75
N LEU A 38 7.99 -10.39 -8.58
CA LEU A 38 6.58 -10.77 -8.57
C LEU A 38 6.35 -12.22 -9.02
N GLY A 39 7.13 -12.70 -10.00
CA GLY A 39 7.08 -14.09 -10.47
C GLY A 39 7.55 -15.07 -9.41
N ASP A 40 8.62 -14.72 -8.69
CA ASP A 40 9.15 -15.51 -7.58
C ASP A 40 8.18 -15.52 -6.40
N ILE A 41 7.61 -14.37 -6.01
CA ILE A 41 6.53 -14.30 -5.01
C ILE A 41 5.30 -15.08 -5.48
N ARG A 42 4.93 -15.05 -6.77
CA ARG A 42 3.78 -15.84 -7.26
C ARG A 42 4.04 -17.35 -7.22
N ASN A 43 5.29 -17.79 -7.32
CA ASN A 43 5.69 -19.19 -7.21
C ASN A 43 5.91 -19.63 -5.75
N ALA A 44 6.51 -18.79 -4.91
CA ALA A 44 6.70 -19.02 -3.48
C ALA A 44 5.36 -18.95 -2.73
N VAL A 45 4.52 -18.00 -3.13
CA VAL A 45 3.10 -17.94 -2.84
C VAL A 45 2.34 -18.65 -3.96
N ARG A 46 2.80 -19.84 -4.35
CA ARG A 46 1.90 -20.91 -4.76
C ARG A 46 1.06 -21.20 -3.51
N PHE A 47 0.08 -20.33 -3.28
CA PHE A 47 -0.98 -20.52 -2.33
C PHE A 47 -1.41 -21.97 -2.47
N GLU A 48 -1.59 -22.67 -1.34
CA GLU A 48 -2.42 -23.85 -1.30
C GLU A 48 -3.54 -23.64 -2.30
N THR A 49 -3.54 -24.50 -3.32
CA THR A 49 -4.75 -24.91 -3.99
C THR A 49 -5.95 -24.04 -3.68
N LYS A 50 -6.37 -23.07 -4.50
CA LYS A 50 -7.76 -22.59 -4.35
C LYS A 50 -8.77 -23.73 -4.58
N GLN A 51 -8.32 -24.98 -4.75
CA GLN A 51 -9.03 -26.25 -4.72
C GLN A 51 -8.94 -27.01 -3.37
N ASP A 52 -7.93 -26.79 -2.52
CA ASP A 52 -7.70 -27.60 -1.31
C ASP A 52 -8.34 -27.04 -0.04
N ARG A 53 -8.63 -25.73 0.01
CA ARG A 53 -9.35 -25.16 1.17
C ARG A 53 -10.82 -25.56 1.15
N LYS A 54 -11.38 -25.89 2.32
CA LYS A 54 -12.80 -26.23 2.43
C LYS A 54 -13.66 -25.04 1.99
N PRO A 55 -14.82 -25.25 1.33
CA PRO A 55 -15.72 -24.17 0.93
C PRO A 55 -16.09 -23.23 2.09
N GLU A 56 -16.20 -23.79 3.30
CA GLU A 56 -16.52 -23.08 4.54
C GLU A 56 -15.46 -22.03 4.88
N ASP A 57 -14.18 -22.42 4.83
CA ASP A 57 -13.06 -21.52 5.13
C ASP A 57 -13.00 -20.36 4.13
N ARG A 58 -13.30 -20.63 2.85
CA ARG A 58 -13.33 -19.59 1.80
C ARG A 58 -14.48 -18.62 1.99
N ALA A 59 -15.65 -19.11 2.37
CA ALA A 59 -16.81 -18.27 2.64
C ALA A 59 -16.58 -17.40 3.87
N LEU A 60 -15.92 -17.93 4.89
CA LEU A 60 -15.53 -17.19 6.09
C LEU A 60 -14.53 -16.08 5.76
N ASP A 61 -13.47 -16.39 5.01
CA ASP A 61 -12.47 -15.40 4.58
C ASP A 61 -13.11 -14.29 3.73
N ALA A 62 -13.97 -14.65 2.78
CA ALA A 62 -14.69 -13.69 1.95
C ALA A 62 -15.64 -12.81 2.77
N ALA A 63 -16.35 -13.39 3.75
CA ALA A 63 -17.21 -12.65 4.66
C ALA A 63 -16.41 -11.66 5.52
N ARG A 64 -15.29 -12.09 6.10
CA ARG A 64 -14.38 -11.21 6.87
C ARG A 64 -13.88 -10.05 6.03
N GLN A 65 -13.41 -10.34 4.82
CA GLN A 65 -12.92 -9.30 3.91
C GLN A 65 -14.02 -8.30 3.56
N LEU A 66 -15.25 -8.77 3.30
CA LEU A 66 -16.37 -7.88 3.02
C LEU A 66 -16.69 -6.97 4.21
N VAL A 67 -16.73 -7.52 5.42
CA VAL A 67 -17.00 -6.73 6.64
C VAL A 67 -15.86 -5.74 6.89
N ALA A 68 -14.61 -6.14 6.75
CA ALA A 68 -13.46 -5.26 6.91
C ALA A 68 -13.56 -4.04 5.99
N THR A 69 -13.78 -4.27 4.70
CA THR A 69 -13.79 -3.20 3.69
C THR A 69 -15.05 -2.35 3.69
N THR A 70 -16.22 -2.92 3.99
CA THR A 70 -17.49 -2.17 3.91
C THR A 70 -17.91 -1.53 5.22
N LEU A 71 -17.46 -2.06 6.36
CA LEU A 71 -17.88 -1.58 7.68
C LEU A 71 -16.73 -0.90 8.44
N VAL A 72 -15.57 -1.56 8.54
CA VAL A 72 -14.50 -1.13 9.46
C VAL A 72 -13.60 -0.08 8.81
N GLU A 73 -13.14 -0.31 7.58
CA GLU A 73 -12.28 0.64 6.85
C GLU A 73 -12.88 2.06 6.76
N PRO A 74 -14.17 2.27 6.45
CA PRO A 74 -14.74 3.62 6.40
C PRO A 74 -14.68 4.35 7.75
N ILE A 75 -14.85 3.62 8.86
CA ILE A 75 -14.77 4.19 10.22
C ILE A 75 -13.32 4.62 10.49
N LEU A 76 -12.33 3.79 10.16
CA LEU A 76 -10.92 4.11 10.33
C LEU A 76 -10.50 5.30 9.46
N LYS A 77 -10.97 5.33 8.22
CA LYS A 77 -10.78 6.47 7.32
C LYS A 77 -11.34 7.75 7.91
N GLN A 78 -12.58 7.73 8.41
CA GLN A 78 -13.19 8.90 9.04
C GLN A 78 -12.44 9.35 10.30
N ALA A 79 -11.97 8.39 11.11
CA ALA A 79 -11.14 8.68 12.29
C ALA A 79 -9.82 9.37 11.89
N ARG A 80 -9.19 8.97 10.78
CA ARG A 80 -8.01 9.67 10.25
C ARG A 80 -8.37 11.06 9.72
N GLU A 81 -9.44 11.18 8.94
CA GLU A 81 -9.82 12.45 8.29
C GLU A 81 -10.21 13.54 9.30
N THR A 82 -10.72 13.13 10.46
CA THR A 82 -11.05 14.03 11.57
C THR A 82 -9.87 14.41 12.45
N ASN A 83 -8.68 13.82 12.22
CA ASN A 83 -7.47 14.19 12.94
C ASN A 83 -6.91 15.54 12.43
N HIS A 84 -7.32 16.62 13.10
CA HIS A 84 -6.84 17.99 12.88
C HIS A 84 -5.79 18.42 13.90
N ALA A 85 -4.91 17.51 14.34
CA ALA A 85 -3.86 17.87 15.28
C ALA A 85 -2.96 19.00 14.71
N PRO A 86 -2.65 20.04 15.52
CA PRO A 86 -1.76 21.11 15.10
C PRO A 86 -0.32 20.59 14.94
N PRO A 87 0.52 21.24 14.12
CA PRO A 87 1.95 20.93 14.07
C PRO A 87 2.61 21.01 15.46
N PRO A 88 3.58 20.13 15.80
CA PRO A 88 4.22 19.09 14.98
C PRO A 88 3.51 17.71 15.01
N PHE A 89 2.34 17.59 15.63
CA PHE A 89 1.64 16.32 15.85
C PHE A 89 0.58 16.01 14.79
N GLY A 90 0.47 16.85 13.77
CA GLY A 90 -0.39 16.60 12.61
C GLY A 90 0.13 15.47 11.72
N PRO A 91 -0.74 14.89 10.87
CA PRO A 91 -0.39 13.75 10.05
C PRO A 91 0.76 14.07 9.09
N THR A 92 1.81 13.26 9.17
CA THR A 92 3.03 13.38 8.35
C THR A 92 2.74 13.04 6.88
N GLN A 93 3.65 13.44 5.97
CA GLN A 93 3.57 13.07 4.55
C GLN A 93 3.45 11.54 4.36
N ALA A 94 4.24 10.78 5.10
CA ALA A 94 4.22 9.32 5.06
C ALA A 94 2.86 8.77 5.53
N GLU A 95 2.32 9.24 6.64
CA GLU A 95 1.00 8.80 7.15
C GLU A 95 -0.13 9.10 6.17
N ARG A 96 -0.06 10.21 5.43
CA ARG A 96 -1.06 10.52 4.39
C ARG A 96 -0.98 9.55 3.21
N GLN A 97 0.23 9.14 2.82
CA GLN A 97 0.43 8.20 1.71
C GLN A 97 0.06 6.76 2.09
N PHE A 98 0.41 6.33 3.31
CA PHE A 98 0.22 4.97 3.78
C PHE A 98 -1.05 4.75 4.59
N GLY A 99 -1.80 5.81 4.92
CA GLY A 99 -2.96 5.75 5.80
C GLY A 99 -4.03 4.75 5.34
N SER A 100 -4.31 4.68 4.04
CA SER A 100 -5.28 3.72 3.50
C SER A 100 -4.82 2.26 3.62
N LEU A 101 -3.52 2.00 3.45
CA LEU A 101 -2.96 0.66 3.63
C LEU A 101 -2.99 0.24 5.10
N LEU A 102 -2.71 1.19 5.99
CA LEU A 102 -2.79 0.99 7.43
C LEU A 102 -4.24 0.71 7.87
N ASP A 103 -5.22 1.47 7.36
CA ASP A 103 -6.64 1.20 7.62
C ASP A 103 -7.03 -0.21 7.18
N HIS A 104 -6.62 -0.62 5.98
CA HIS A 104 -6.95 -1.93 5.43
C HIS A 104 -6.41 -3.05 6.32
N LYS A 105 -5.15 -2.97 6.73
CA LYS A 105 -4.54 -3.96 7.62
C LYS A 105 -5.24 -3.98 8.98
N LEU A 106 -5.45 -2.81 9.56
CA LEU A 106 -6.09 -2.68 10.87
C LEU A 106 -7.54 -3.17 10.84
N ALA A 107 -8.28 -2.92 9.76
CA ALA A 107 -9.64 -3.42 9.58
C ALA A 107 -9.68 -4.95 9.54
N GLN A 108 -8.76 -5.59 8.79
CA GLN A 108 -8.65 -7.05 8.78
C GLN A 108 -8.34 -7.61 10.18
N ASP A 109 -7.43 -6.98 10.90
CA ASP A 109 -7.06 -7.39 12.26
C ASP A 109 -8.24 -7.25 13.23
N ILE A 110 -8.96 -6.13 13.17
CA ILE A 110 -10.15 -5.89 13.99
C ILE A 110 -11.22 -6.95 13.74
N VAL A 111 -11.52 -7.24 12.46
CA VAL A 111 -12.53 -8.25 12.10
C VAL A 111 -12.12 -9.64 12.58
N THR A 112 -10.83 -9.97 12.49
CA THR A 112 -10.30 -11.26 12.94
C THR A 112 -10.30 -11.39 14.47
N ALA A 113 -9.95 -10.31 15.19
CA ALA A 113 -9.84 -10.34 16.65
C ALA A 113 -11.19 -10.22 17.38
N SER A 114 -12.17 -9.52 16.79
CA SER A 114 -13.43 -9.20 17.47
C SER A 114 -14.53 -10.25 17.26
N ASP A 115 -14.27 -11.27 16.44
CA ASP A 115 -15.19 -12.38 16.15
C ASP A 115 -16.64 -11.93 15.91
N PHE A 116 -16.82 -11.03 14.92
CA PHE A 116 -18.12 -10.41 14.64
C PHE A 116 -19.15 -11.49 14.27
N PRO A 117 -20.29 -11.62 14.99
CA PRO A 117 -21.34 -12.59 14.63
C PRO A 117 -21.93 -12.39 13.23
N LEU A 118 -21.81 -11.17 12.70
CA LEU A 118 -22.20 -10.84 11.33
C LEU A 118 -21.35 -11.60 10.29
N VAL A 119 -20.08 -11.86 10.58
CA VAL A 119 -19.17 -12.61 9.69
C VAL A 119 -19.68 -14.04 9.54
N ASP A 120 -20.01 -14.71 10.64
CA ASP A 120 -20.55 -16.08 10.60
C ASP A 120 -21.85 -16.14 9.83
N ARG A 121 -22.74 -15.18 10.07
CA ARG A 121 -24.02 -15.11 9.36
C ARG A 121 -23.82 -14.93 7.86
N LEU A 122 -22.92 -14.03 7.48
CA LEU A 122 -22.60 -13.76 6.09
C LEU A 122 -21.90 -14.95 5.43
N ALA A 123 -21.00 -15.64 6.13
CA ALA A 123 -20.34 -16.84 5.63
C ALA A 123 -21.36 -17.96 5.35
N GLN A 124 -22.34 -18.16 6.23
CA GLN A 124 -23.44 -19.09 6.00
C GLN A 124 -24.28 -18.70 4.77
N ASP A 125 -24.58 -17.41 4.61
CA ASP A 125 -25.36 -16.93 3.46
C ASP A 125 -24.57 -17.08 2.14
N LEU A 126 -23.25 -16.86 2.16
CA LEU A 126 -22.35 -17.11 1.03
C LEU A 126 -22.28 -18.59 0.67
N LEU A 127 -22.19 -19.49 1.66
CA LEU A 127 -22.20 -20.93 1.44
C LEU A 127 -23.51 -21.41 0.82
N ARG A 128 -24.64 -20.92 1.33
CA ARG A 128 -25.97 -21.27 0.82
C ARG A 128 -26.16 -20.84 -0.64
N LYS A 129 -25.64 -19.68 -1.01
CA LYS A 129 -25.73 -19.14 -2.38
C LYS A 129 -24.69 -19.75 -3.33
N GLY A 130 -23.55 -20.19 -2.81
CA GLY A 130 -22.46 -20.80 -3.58
C GLY A 130 -22.52 -22.33 -3.69
N GLY A 131 -23.41 -22.99 -2.96
CA GLY A 131 -23.66 -24.43 -3.07
C GLY A 131 -24.29 -24.80 -4.43
N PRO A 132 -24.12 -26.04 -4.91
CA PRO A 132 -24.72 -26.48 -6.16
C PRO A 132 -26.24 -26.29 -6.07
N THR A 133 -26.76 -25.40 -6.91
CA THR A 133 -28.20 -25.22 -7.13
C THR A 133 -28.80 -26.57 -7.52
N ALA A 134 -29.75 -27.06 -6.71
CA ALA A 134 -30.64 -28.15 -7.10
C ALA A 134 -31.56 -27.74 -8.26
#